data_AF-A0A0R3RYD6-F1
#
_entry.id   AF-A0A0R3RYD6-F1
#
_cell.length_a   1.000
_cell.length_b   1.000
_cell.length_c   1.000
_cell.angle_alpha   90.00
_cell.angle_beta   90.00
_cell.angle_gamma   90.00
#
_symmetry.space_group_name_H-M   'P 1'
#
loop_
_entity.id
_entity.type
_entity.pdbx_description
1 polymer ?
#
loop_
_entity_poly.entity_id
_entity_poly.type
_entity_poly.pdbx_seq_one_letter_code
_entity_poly.pdbx_strand_id
1 'polypeptide(L)'
;MQLGVVRIKEREYWERMREEVADSVSEIVLKACSLISRPQYMPQMPARSEVTSIFDTSFLECQPYLFRVVKHPLDSGQNTESTLMTIGASAVKKMLRDTFLS
;
A
#
# COMPACT_ATOMS: atom_id res chain seq x y z
N MET A 1 1.56 5.45 -0.61
CA MET A 1 1.67 6.80 -0.03
C MET A 1 2.56 7.62 -0.93
N GLN A 2 2.07 8.74 -1.44
CA GLN A 2 2.89 9.67 -2.22
C GLN A 2 3.60 10.60 -1.26
N LEU A 3 4.88 10.88 -1.52
CA LEU A 3 5.73 11.70 -0.67
C LEU A 3 6.27 12.86 -1.50
N GLY A 4 6.01 14.08 -1.05
CA GLY A 4 6.66 15.29 -1.58
C GLY A 4 7.89 15.61 -0.74
N VAL A 5 9.07 15.58 -1.34
CA VAL A 5 10.31 15.96 -0.65
C VAL A 5 10.55 17.45 -0.87
N VAL A 6 10.63 18.22 0.22
CA VAL A 6 10.81 19.67 0.18
C VAL A 6 12.14 20.05 0.83
N ARG A 7 12.89 20.95 0.20
CA ARG A 7 14.12 21.52 0.77
C ARG A 7 13.80 22.83 1.48
N ILE A 8 14.12 22.88 2.77
CA ILE A 8 13.86 24.06 3.61
C ILE A 8 15.16 24.84 3.82
N LYS A 9 15.09 26.18 3.71
CA LYS A 9 16.24 27.09 3.88
C LYS A 9 16.08 28.04 5.07
N GLU A 10 14.85 28.28 5.50
CA GLU A 10 14.51 29.28 6.53
C GLU A 10 13.84 28.61 7.72
N ARG A 11 14.25 29.00 8.93
CA ARG A 11 13.73 28.41 10.17
C ARG A 11 12.25 28.68 10.38
N GLU A 12 11.79 29.89 10.10
CA GLU A 12 10.37 30.25 10.28
C GLU A 12 9.45 29.43 9.38
N TYR A 13 9.89 29.14 8.16
CA TYR A 13 9.16 28.25 7.25
C TYR A 13 9.16 26.81 7.75
N TRP A 14 10.25 26.34 8.36
CA TRP A 14 10.31 25.02 8.98
C TRP A 14 9.33 24.87 10.14
N GLU A 15 9.26 25.84 11.04
CA GLU A 15 8.36 25.78 12.21
C GLU A 15 6.89 25.70 11.76
N ARG A 16 6.48 26.55 10.79
CA ARG A 16 5.14 26.52 10.20
C ARG A 16 4.84 25.20 9.49
N MET A 17 5.75 24.73 8.64
CA MET A 17 5.55 23.46 7.93
C MET A 17 5.46 22.28 8.89
N ARG A 18 6.22 22.29 9.99
CA ARG A 18 6.16 21.22 11.00
C ARG A 18 4.75 21.11 11.60
N GLU A 19 4.12 22.24 11.90
CA GLU A 19 2.75 22.30 12.43
C GLU A 19 1.74 21.80 11.38
N GLU A 20 1.81 22.32 10.16
CA GLU A 20 0.92 21.90 9.05
C GLU A 20 1.04 20.40 8.73
N VAL A 21 2.26 19.85 8.75
CA VAL A 21 2.51 18.42 8.52
C VAL A 21 2.00 17.59 9.70
N ALA A 22 2.14 18.06 10.94
CA ALA A 22 1.60 17.37 12.11
C ALA A 22 0.07 17.25 12.04
N ASP A 23 -0.62 18.33 11.64
CA ASP A 23 -2.06 18.32 11.42
C ASP A 23 -2.44 17.35 10.29
N SER A 24 -1.72 17.40 9.15
CA SER A 24 -1.94 16.51 8.02
C SER A 24 -1.75 15.02 8.39
N VAL A 25 -0.73 14.70 9.18
CA VAL A 25 -0.49 13.32 9.66
C VAL A 25 -1.61 12.89 10.61
N SER A 26 -2.08 13.79 11.47
CA SER A 26 -3.18 13.53 12.38
C SER A 26 -4.46 13.16 11.61
N GLU A 27 -4.78 13.91 10.55
CA GLU A 27 -5.90 13.58 9.67
C GLU A 27 -5.75 12.21 9.00
N ILE A 28 -4.55 11.87 8.51
CA ILE A 28 -4.26 10.55 7.91
C ILE A 28 -4.50 9.43 8.92
N VAL A 29 -4.03 9.58 10.17
CA VAL A 29 -4.23 8.60 11.23
C VAL A 29 -5.71 8.44 11.55
N LEU A 30 -6.43 9.54 11.77
CA LEU A 30 -7.86 9.52 12.06
C LEU A 30 -8.66 8.87 10.92
N LYS A 31 -8.31 9.16 9.67
CA LYS A 31 -8.92 8.55 8.49
C LYS A 31 -8.63 7.05 8.44
N ALA A 32 -7.40 6.62 8.69
CA ALA A 32 -7.06 5.20 8.75
C ALA A 32 -7.89 4.46 9.82
N CYS A 33 -7.97 5.03 11.03
CA CYS A 33 -8.80 4.48 12.11
C CYS A 33 -10.28 4.39 11.71
N SER A 34 -10.82 5.44 11.05
CA SER A 34 -12.20 5.46 10.57
C SER A 34 -12.49 4.41 9.49
N LEU A 35 -11.50 4.05 8.67
CA LEU A 35 -11.64 3.00 7.66
C LEU A 35 -11.56 1.61 8.31
N ILE A 36 -10.63 1.40 9.24
CA ILE A 36 -10.42 0.12 9.91
C ILE A 36 -11.61 -0.24 10.83
N SER A 37 -12.28 0.75 11.41
CA SER A 37 -13.42 0.52 12.30
C SER A 37 -14.70 0.10 11.60
N ARG A 38 -14.78 0.21 10.26
CA ARG A 38 -15.94 -0.22 9.49
C ARG A 38 -15.90 -1.73 9.28
N PRO A 39 -17.07 -2.41 9.25
CA PRO A 39 -17.12 -3.80 8.82
C PRO A 39 -16.51 -3.95 7.43
N GLN A 40 -15.45 -4.74 7.34
CA GLN A 40 -14.73 -5.02 6.11
C GLN A 40 -14.31 -6.50 6.11
N TYR A 41 -13.97 -7.01 4.93
CA TYR A 41 -13.47 -8.36 4.81
C TYR A 41 -12.25 -8.56 5.72
N MET A 42 -12.26 -9.67 6.45
CA MET A 42 -11.13 -10.20 7.20
C MET A 42 -10.94 -11.66 6.78
N PRO A 43 -9.70 -12.14 6.60
CA PRO A 43 -9.45 -13.56 6.40
C PRO A 43 -10.10 -14.38 7.52
N GLN A 44 -10.68 -15.52 7.16
CA GLN A 44 -11.16 -16.47 8.16
C GLN A 44 -9.99 -16.96 9.00
N MET A 45 -10.25 -17.28 10.27
CA MET A 45 -9.23 -17.82 11.16
C MET A 45 -8.76 -19.19 10.60
N PRO A 46 -7.46 -19.34 10.25
CA PRO A 46 -6.96 -20.58 9.65
C PRO A 46 -6.90 -21.73 10.67
N ALA A 47 -6.89 -22.96 10.15
CA ALA A 47 -6.48 -24.11 10.94
C ALA A 47 -4.97 -24.05 11.26
N ARG A 48 -4.52 -24.81 12.26
CA ARG A 48 -3.10 -24.82 12.68
C ARG A 48 -2.12 -25.11 11.53
N SER A 49 -2.51 -26.00 10.61
CA SER A 49 -1.73 -26.36 9.42
C SER A 49 -1.59 -25.25 8.40
N GLU A 50 -2.45 -24.22 8.47
CA GLU A 50 -2.57 -23.17 7.46
C GLU A 50 -2.16 -21.78 7.99
N VAL A 51 -1.74 -21.68 9.25
CA VAL A 51 -1.39 -20.39 9.90
C VAL A 51 -0.38 -19.59 9.09
N THR A 52 0.64 -20.24 8.54
CA THR A 52 1.71 -19.61 7.75
C THR A 52 1.24 -19.10 6.38
N SER A 53 0.02 -19.46 5.95
CA SER A 53 -0.59 -18.97 4.71
C SER A 53 -1.37 -17.66 4.89
N ILE A 54 -1.66 -17.28 6.13
CA ILE A 54 -2.43 -16.08 6.48
C ILE A 54 -1.56 -15.09 7.27
N PHE A 55 -0.71 -15.59 8.16
CA PHE A 55 0.09 -14.79 9.07
C PHE A 55 1.59 -14.99 8.86
N ASP A 56 2.34 -13.93 9.13
CA ASP A 56 3.79 -14.00 9.29
C ASP A 56 4.13 -14.48 10.71
N THR A 57 4.71 -15.67 10.82
CA THR A 57 5.08 -16.28 12.10
C THR A 57 6.54 -16.05 12.49
N SER A 58 7.26 -15.19 11.77
CA SER A 58 8.67 -14.87 12.06
C SER A 58 8.84 -13.84 13.19
N PHE A 59 7.78 -13.09 13.51
CA PHE A 59 7.77 -12.11 14.58
C PHE A 59 7.54 -12.79 15.94
N LEU A 60 8.40 -12.48 16.93
CA LEU A 60 8.34 -13.10 18.26
C LEU A 60 7.19 -12.56 19.12
N GLU A 61 6.88 -11.27 19.00
CA GLU A 61 5.97 -10.55 19.90
C GLU A 61 4.58 -10.31 19.30
N CYS A 62 4.41 -10.53 18.00
CA CYS A 62 3.16 -10.33 17.30
C CYS A 62 3.02 -11.30 16.13
N GLN A 63 1.81 -11.38 15.57
CA GLN A 63 1.51 -12.23 14.42
C GLN A 63 0.75 -11.39 13.38
N PRO A 64 1.46 -10.57 12.58
CA PRO A 64 0.81 -9.77 11.56
C PRO A 64 0.31 -10.66 10.43
N TYR A 65 -0.72 -10.20 9.71
CA TYR A 65 -1.09 -10.78 8.43
C TYR A 65 0.10 -10.71 7.46
N LEU A 66 0.21 -11.67 6.55
CA LEU A 66 1.20 -11.61 5.47
C LEU A 66 1.06 -10.30 4.69
N PHE A 67 2.14 -9.55 4.58
CA PHE A 67 2.16 -8.25 3.92
C PHE A 67 3.40 -8.10 3.04
N ARG A 68 3.33 -7.19 2.07
CA ARG A 68 4.47 -6.79 1.25
C ARG A 68 4.47 -5.28 1.09
N VAL A 69 5.56 -4.64 1.52
CA VAL A 69 5.77 -3.21 1.26
C VAL A 69 6.40 -3.05 -0.11
N VAL A 70 5.67 -2.43 -1.03
CA VAL A 70 6.15 -2.12 -2.38
C VAL A 70 6.44 -0.63 -2.47
N LYS A 71 7.68 -0.27 -2.81
CA LYS A 71 8.05 1.12 -3.12
C LYS A 71 7.79 1.37 -4.59
N HIS A 72 6.92 2.32 -4.90
CA HIS A 72 6.81 2.84 -6.26
C HIS A 72 7.97 3.81 -6.51
N PRO A 73 8.54 3.84 -7.73
CA PRO A 73 9.49 4.87 -8.12
C PRO A 73 8.93 6.25 -7.81
N LEU A 74 9.76 7.16 -7.29
CA LEU A 74 9.39 8.56 -7.17
C LEU A 74 9.15 9.07 -8.58
N ASP A 75 7.93 9.51 -8.85
CA ASP A 75 7.49 10.00 -10.15
C ASP A 75 8.27 11.28 -10.48
N SER A 76 9.44 11.11 -11.08
CA SER A 76 10.37 12.19 -11.42
C SER A 76 9.99 12.80 -12.77
N GLY A 77 8.70 13.01 -13.02
CA GLY A 77 8.20 13.67 -14.24
C GLY A 77 8.62 13.03 -15.56
N GLN A 78 9.23 11.85 -15.54
CA GLN A 78 9.46 11.06 -16.74
C GLN A 78 8.29 10.10 -16.83
N ASN A 79 7.50 10.23 -17.89
CA ASN A 79 6.55 9.22 -18.34
C ASN A 79 7.27 7.89 -18.54
N THR A 80 7.53 7.16 -17.46
CA THR A 80 7.73 5.73 -17.53
C THR A 80 6.36 5.16 -17.22
N GLU A 81 5.63 4.84 -18.29
CA GLU A 81 4.58 3.84 -18.22
C GLU A 81 5.06 2.77 -17.23
N SER A 82 4.34 2.60 -16.12
CA SER A 82 4.58 1.48 -15.23
C SER A 82 4.19 0.24 -16.02
N THR A 83 5.14 -0.22 -16.82
CA THR A 83 5.17 -1.53 -17.45
C THR A 83 5.37 -2.52 -16.33
N LEU A 84 4.30 -2.75 -15.57
CA LEU A 84 4.09 -4.00 -14.88
C LEU A 84 3.75 -5.02 -16.00
N MET A 85 4.74 -5.31 -16.85
CA MET A 85 4.70 -6.48 -17.72
C MET A 85 4.94 -7.69 -16.84
N THR A 86 3.88 -8.07 -16.13
CA THR A 86 3.65 -9.46 -15.82
C THR A 86 3.54 -10.16 -17.16
N ILE A 87 4.59 -10.88 -17.56
CA ILE A 87 4.69 -11.65 -18.82
C ILE A 87 3.44 -12.54 -19.06
N GLY A 88 2.69 -12.90 -18.01
CA GLY A 88 1.42 -13.65 -18.10
C GLY A 88 0.12 -12.84 -18.27
N ALA A 89 0.08 -11.54 -18.00
CA ALA A 89 -1.18 -10.78 -18.00
C ALA A 89 -1.78 -10.61 -19.41
N SER A 90 -0.93 -10.50 -20.44
CA SER A 90 -1.36 -10.45 -21.84
C SER A 90 -1.92 -11.80 -22.31
N ALA A 91 -1.30 -12.91 -21.90
CA ALA A 91 -1.77 -14.26 -22.24
C ALA A 91 -3.15 -14.56 -21.62
N VAL A 92 -3.35 -14.21 -20.34
CA VAL A 92 -4.65 -14.39 -19.66
C VAL A 92 -5.74 -13.52 -20.29
N LYS A 93 -5.41 -12.27 -20.67
CA LYS A 93 -6.37 -11.36 -21.33
C LYS A 93 -6.78 -11.87 -22.71
N LYS A 94 -5.87 -12.51 -23.46
CA LYS A 94 -6.18 -13.15 -24.74
C LYS A 94 -7.08 -14.37 -24.56
N MET A 95 -6.76 -15.25 -23.60
CA MET A 95 -7.57 -16.44 -23.32
C MET A 95 -8.99 -16.12 -22.86
N LEU A 96 -9.18 -15.08 -22.02
CA LEU A 96 -10.52 -14.66 -21.61
C LEU A 96 -11.33 -14.10 -22.79
N ARG A 97 -10.71 -13.33 -23.68
CA ARG A 97 -11.40 -12.81 -24.87
C ARG A 97 -11.85 -13.94 -25.80
N ASP A 98 -10.97 -14.93 -26.04
CA ASP A 98 -11.26 -16.04 -26.95
C ASP A 98 -12.34 -16.99 -26.39
N THR A 99 -12.51 -17.08 -25.06
CA THR A 99 -13.55 -17.92 -24.44
C THR A 99 -14.94 -17.27 -24.40
N PHE A 100 -15.02 -15.94 -24.28
CA PHE A 100 -16.31 -15.23 -24.09
C PHE A 100 -16.85 -14.54 -25.34
N LEU A 101 -16.08 -14.51 -26.44
CA LEU A 101 -16.50 -13.90 -27.71
C LEU A 101 -16.54 -14.91 -28.87
N SER A 102 -16.59 -16.22 -28.58
CA SER A 102 -16.87 -17.26 -29.58
C SER A 102 -18.35 -17.61 -29.65
#